data_AF-A0AAV6KJ98-F1
#
_entry.id   AF-A0AAV6KJ98-F1
#
_cell.length_a   1.000
_cell.length_b   1.000
_cell.length_c   1.000
_cell.angle_alpha   90.00
_cell.angle_beta   90.00
_cell.angle_gamma   90.00
#
_symmetry.space_group_name_H-M   'P 1'
#
loop_
_entity.id
_entity.type
_entity.pdbx_description
1 polymer ?
#
loop_
_entity_poly.entity_id
_entity_poly.type
_entity_poly.pdbx_seq_one_letter_code
_entity_poly.pdbx_strand_id
1 'polypeptide(L)'
;MSINNRVEIIDLTDDDTDLQEAIRASLLLQTRRAQQKRTIIDLDAEDENDELQPLQYSSASRKKTRFEIGESSGSKSSPSTTTITFVCEICIETKPNSESFAVMGCTHSYCSDCMVKYVRSKLDQNITRISCPVSDCSKGALDPEHCRPILPPEVFDKWGSALCESVFIASEKFYCPFKDCSALMIDDGGGAIAEAECPNCNRLFCARCKVPWHPGIECSEYQKLDEDERGREDIMLMNLAKDKMWARCPNCKIFVEKTMGCSTMDCRFAFLLQFSLVS
;
A
#
# COMPACT_ATOMS: atom_id res chain seq x y z
N MET A 1 -9.81 -49.12 49.50
CA MET A 1 -9.43 -47.72 49.79
C MET A 1 -10.10 -46.85 48.75
N SER A 2 -11.12 -46.07 49.12
CA SER A 2 -11.78 -45.15 48.19
C SER A 2 -10.96 -43.88 48.06
N ILE A 3 -10.53 -43.56 46.84
CA ILE A 3 -9.86 -42.28 46.54
C ILE A 3 -10.97 -41.34 46.05
N ASN A 4 -11.35 -40.38 46.88
CA ASN A 4 -12.27 -39.31 46.49
C ASN A 4 -11.56 -38.36 45.53
N ASN A 5 -11.68 -38.60 44.22
CA ASN A 5 -11.23 -37.64 43.20
C ASN A 5 -12.24 -36.49 43.10
N ARG A 6 -12.05 -35.47 43.94
CA ARG A 6 -12.73 -34.19 43.83
C ARG A 6 -12.11 -33.40 42.68
N VAL A 7 -12.57 -33.66 41.46
CA VAL A 7 -12.34 -32.76 40.32
C VAL A 7 -13.37 -31.64 40.46
N GLU A 8 -12.89 -30.48 40.90
CA GLU A 8 -13.66 -29.24 40.92
C GLU A 8 -13.92 -28.82 39.48
N ILE A 9 -15.19 -28.49 39.20
CA ILE A 9 -15.55 -27.79 37.98
C ILE A 9 -15.07 -26.36 38.22
N ILE A 10 -14.31 -25.79 37.29
CA ILE A 10 -14.18 -24.33 37.21
C ILE A 10 -15.55 -23.86 36.72
N ASP A 11 -16.48 -23.67 37.66
CA ASP A 11 -17.65 -22.84 37.40
C ASP A 11 -17.10 -21.45 37.12
N LEU A 12 -17.39 -20.92 35.93
CA LEU A 12 -17.04 -19.55 35.54
C LEU A 12 -17.94 -18.57 36.29
N THR A 13 -17.78 -18.51 37.62
CA THR A 13 -18.34 -17.47 38.48
C THR A 13 -17.61 -16.15 38.20
N ASP A 14 -18.33 -15.03 38.28
CA ASP A 14 -17.87 -13.66 37.96
C ASP A 14 -16.57 -13.19 38.66
N ASP A 15 -16.07 -13.95 39.65
CA ASP A 15 -14.85 -13.69 40.42
C ASP A 15 -13.55 -14.20 39.74
N ASP A 16 -13.61 -14.75 38.52
CA ASP A 16 -12.43 -15.27 37.78
C ASP A 16 -11.48 -14.12 37.38
N THR A 17 -10.65 -13.75 38.34
CA THR A 17 -9.80 -12.56 38.33
C THR A 17 -8.75 -12.64 37.22
N ASP A 18 -8.28 -13.85 36.87
CA ASP A 18 -7.33 -14.08 35.79
C ASP A 18 -7.91 -13.73 34.41
N LEU A 19 -9.18 -14.04 34.15
CA LEU A 19 -9.84 -13.66 32.89
C LEU A 19 -10.07 -12.15 32.84
N GLN A 20 -10.51 -11.54 33.94
CA GLN A 20 -10.64 -10.08 34.02
C GLN A 20 -9.28 -9.38 33.89
N GLU A 21 -8.19 -9.94 34.44
CA GLU A 21 -6.84 -9.42 34.28
C GLU A 21 -6.32 -9.59 32.86
N ALA A 22 -6.58 -10.70 32.17
CA ALA A 22 -6.23 -10.88 30.76
C ALA A 22 -6.94 -9.85 29.85
N ILE A 23 -8.24 -9.61 30.10
CA ILE A 23 -9.04 -8.58 29.41
C ILE A 23 -8.48 -7.17 29.72
N ARG A 24 -8.23 -6.85 30.99
CA ARG A 24 -7.67 -5.54 31.41
C ARG A 24 -6.26 -5.31 30.88
N ALA A 25 -5.38 -6.30 30.91
CA ALA A 25 -4.03 -6.21 30.38
C ALA A 25 -4.04 -5.96 28.87
N SER A 26 -4.94 -6.63 28.14
CA SER A 26 -5.14 -6.40 26.71
C SER A 26 -5.60 -4.96 26.40
N LEU A 27 -6.55 -4.43 27.19
CA LEU A 27 -7.00 -3.04 27.09
C LEU A 27 -5.86 -2.05 27.42
N LEU A 28 -5.04 -2.35 28.43
CA LEU A 28 -3.89 -1.51 28.84
C LEU A 28 -2.76 -1.50 27.80
N LEU A 29 -2.55 -2.59 27.06
CA LEU A 29 -1.60 -2.62 25.95
C LEU A 29 -2.10 -1.78 24.76
N GLN A 30 -3.40 -1.81 24.48
CA GLN A 30 -4.03 -0.98 23.45
C GLN A 30 -3.92 0.51 23.80
N THR A 31 -4.18 0.91 25.06
CA THR A 31 -4.05 2.31 25.48
C THR A 31 -2.60 2.81 25.51
N ARG A 32 -1.62 1.99 25.94
CA ARG A 32 -0.19 2.37 25.89
C ARG A 32 0.30 2.59 24.45
N ARG A 33 -0.09 1.74 23.49
CA ARG A 33 0.23 1.93 22.06
C ARG A 33 -0.42 3.22 21.52
N ALA A 34 -1.67 3.50 21.88
CA ALA A 34 -2.36 4.74 21.51
C ALA A 34 -1.70 5.99 22.12
N GLN A 35 -1.17 5.91 23.35
CA GLN A 35 -0.46 7.02 24.00
C GLN A 35 0.93 7.27 23.41
N GLN A 36 1.69 6.22 23.05
CA GLN A 36 2.98 6.36 22.35
C GLN A 36 2.83 6.96 20.94
N LYS A 37 1.64 6.89 20.35
CA LYS A 37 1.31 7.50 19.05
C LYS A 37 0.97 9.00 19.14
N ARG A 38 0.83 9.58 20.34
CA ARG A 38 0.45 10.99 20.54
C ARG A 38 1.61 11.99 20.54
N THR A 39 2.86 11.55 20.49
CA THR A 39 4.01 12.44 20.26
C THR A 39 4.32 12.56 18.77
N ILE A 40 3.47 13.30 18.06
CA ILE A 40 3.78 13.91 16.76
C ILE A 40 3.67 15.43 16.94
N ILE A 41 4.52 16.16 16.23
CA ILE A 41 4.83 17.58 16.41
C ILE A 41 3.60 18.44 16.09
N ASP A 42 3.23 19.36 17.00
CA ASP A 42 2.35 20.48 16.70
C ASP A 42 3.01 21.39 15.65
N LEU A 43 2.35 21.55 14.51
CA LEU A 43 2.65 22.55 13.49
C LEU A 43 1.37 23.33 13.21
N ASP A 44 1.06 24.29 14.08
CA ASP A 44 0.11 25.38 13.81
C ASP A 44 0.44 26.56 14.73
N ALA A 45 1.25 27.49 14.22
CA ALA A 45 1.49 28.81 14.81
C ALA A 45 1.89 29.77 13.70
N GLU A 46 0.89 30.33 13.01
CA GLU A 46 1.07 31.51 12.16
C GLU A 46 1.26 32.74 13.05
N ASP A 47 2.35 33.48 12.86
CA ASP A 47 2.31 34.95 12.83
C ASP A 47 3.50 35.52 12.04
N GLU A 48 3.32 36.70 11.47
CA GLU A 48 4.19 37.32 10.46
C GLU A 48 5.35 38.13 11.09
N ASN A 49 6.51 38.18 10.42
CA ASN A 49 7.18 39.45 10.09
C ASN A 49 8.30 39.29 9.03
N ASP A 50 8.59 40.38 8.32
CA ASP A 50 9.58 40.53 7.24
C ASP A 50 11.05 40.27 7.63
N GLU A 51 11.88 39.82 6.67
CA GLU A 51 12.92 40.65 6.02
C GLU A 51 13.69 39.87 4.92
N LEU A 52 13.76 40.42 3.70
CA LEU A 52 14.46 39.84 2.54
C LEU A 52 15.80 40.55 2.27
N GLN A 53 16.93 39.84 2.26
CA GLN A 53 18.12 40.24 1.47
C GLN A 53 18.87 39.05 0.82
N PRO A 54 19.52 39.23 -0.35
CA PRO A 54 19.93 38.12 -1.20
C PRO A 54 21.43 37.78 -1.11
N LEU A 55 21.76 36.49 -1.02
CA LEU A 55 23.14 36.01 -1.12
C LEU A 55 23.58 35.85 -2.58
N GLN A 56 24.57 36.67 -2.95
CA GLN A 56 25.27 36.60 -4.22
C GLN A 56 26.11 35.32 -4.32
N TYR A 57 25.90 34.50 -5.35
CA TYR A 57 26.87 33.45 -5.71
C TYR A 57 27.86 33.97 -6.76
N SER A 58 29.16 33.84 -6.45
CA SER A 58 30.23 34.45 -7.22
C SER A 58 30.54 33.71 -8.52
N SER A 59 30.75 34.48 -9.58
CA SER A 59 31.13 33.99 -10.90
C SER A 59 32.56 33.41 -10.92
N ALA A 60 32.72 32.14 -11.27
CA ALA A 60 34.03 31.53 -11.53
C ALA A 60 34.48 31.74 -12.99
N SER A 61 35.59 32.45 -13.16
CA SER A 61 36.17 32.78 -14.47
C SER A 61 36.86 31.58 -15.12
N ARG A 62 36.63 31.35 -16.43
CA ARG A 62 37.56 30.59 -17.30
C ARG A 62 37.97 31.41 -18.51
N LYS A 63 39.25 31.28 -18.86
CA LYS A 63 39.98 32.22 -19.71
C LYS A 63 39.82 31.90 -21.19
N LYS A 64 39.45 32.95 -21.92
CA LYS A 64 39.73 33.25 -23.33
C LYS A 64 41.01 32.58 -23.87
N THR A 65 40.89 31.80 -24.94
CA THR A 65 41.97 31.58 -25.92
C THR A 65 41.55 32.16 -27.27
N ARG A 66 42.50 32.84 -27.90
CA ARG A 66 42.39 33.64 -29.13
C ARG A 66 43.07 32.87 -30.25
N PHE A 67 42.47 32.79 -31.44
CA PHE A 67 43.22 32.48 -32.66
C PHE A 67 42.64 33.15 -33.92
N GLU A 68 43.56 33.55 -34.79
CA GLU A 68 43.45 34.34 -36.03
C GLU A 68 44.45 33.74 -37.04
N ILE A 69 44.32 33.84 -38.36
CA ILE A 69 43.32 34.53 -39.22
C ILE A 69 43.05 33.64 -40.46
N GLY A 70 41.98 33.89 -41.23
CA GLY A 70 41.71 33.14 -42.46
C GLY A 70 40.73 33.80 -43.41
N GLU A 71 41.19 34.78 -44.20
CA GLU A 71 40.39 35.44 -45.24
C GLU A 71 40.33 34.61 -46.54
N SER A 72 39.15 34.54 -47.18
CA SER A 72 39.07 34.33 -48.63
C SER A 72 37.75 34.83 -49.24
N SER A 73 37.88 35.89 -50.03
CA SER A 73 37.07 36.35 -51.17
C SER A 73 35.71 35.70 -51.48
N GLY A 74 34.64 36.44 -51.14
CA GLY A 74 33.77 37.03 -52.17
C GLY A 74 32.73 36.17 -52.90
N SER A 75 31.46 36.30 -52.49
CA SER A 75 30.34 36.51 -53.43
C SER A 75 29.11 37.05 -52.67
N LYS A 76 28.38 38.00 -53.28
CA LYS A 76 27.17 38.59 -52.68
C LYS A 76 25.97 37.68 -52.96
N SER A 77 25.38 37.10 -51.92
CA SER A 77 24.01 36.59 -51.96
C SER A 77 23.33 36.85 -50.61
N SER A 78 22.03 37.13 -50.65
CA SER A 78 21.22 37.47 -49.47
C SER A 78 21.17 36.30 -48.48
N PRO A 79 21.07 36.55 -47.16
CA PRO A 79 20.87 35.48 -46.19
C PRO A 79 19.44 34.92 -46.32
N SER A 80 19.25 33.95 -47.21
CA SER A 80 18.15 33.01 -47.10
C SER A 80 18.45 32.13 -45.89
N THR A 81 17.73 32.34 -44.78
CA THR A 81 17.76 31.43 -43.63
C THR A 81 17.16 30.10 -44.09
N THR A 82 18.01 29.17 -44.53
CA THR A 82 17.60 27.82 -44.90
C THR A 82 17.10 27.10 -43.65
N THR A 83 15.79 27.18 -43.41
CA THR A 83 15.11 26.45 -42.33
C THR A 83 15.28 24.96 -42.58
N ILE A 84 15.92 24.26 -41.64
CA ILE A 84 16.05 22.80 -41.70
C ILE A 84 14.64 22.21 -41.54
N THR A 85 14.23 21.37 -42.50
CA THR A 85 12.91 20.72 -42.55
C THR A 85 13.04 19.20 -42.57
N PHE A 86 12.01 18.51 -42.09
CA PHE A 86 11.85 17.06 -42.18
C PHE A 86 10.45 16.71 -42.69
N VAL A 87 10.23 15.46 -43.11
CA VAL A 87 8.89 14.95 -43.46
C VAL A 87 8.38 14.11 -42.30
N CYS A 88 7.18 14.40 -41.80
CA CYS A 88 6.57 13.61 -40.74
C CYS A 88 5.85 12.39 -41.31
N GLU A 89 6.23 11.19 -40.90
CA GLU A 89 5.67 9.93 -41.45
C GLU A 89 4.19 9.67 -41.09
N ILE A 90 3.60 10.41 -40.14
CA ILE A 90 2.18 10.26 -39.76
C ILE A 90 1.25 11.07 -40.66
N CYS A 91 1.59 12.33 -40.96
CA CYS A 91 0.78 13.20 -41.84
C CYS A 91 1.33 13.34 -43.27
N ILE A 92 2.55 12.87 -43.52
CA ILE A 92 3.26 12.99 -44.81
C ILE A 92 3.47 14.46 -45.25
N GLU A 93 3.53 15.37 -44.27
CA GLU A 93 3.80 16.80 -44.49
C GLU A 93 5.27 17.15 -44.18
N THR A 94 5.83 18.07 -44.96
CA THR A 94 7.11 18.72 -44.66
C THR A 94 6.91 19.77 -43.57
N LYS A 95 7.64 19.63 -42.46
CA LYS A 95 7.58 20.51 -41.29
C LYS A 95 8.97 21.08 -40.95
N PRO A 96 9.07 22.26 -40.31
CA PRO A 96 10.34 22.75 -39.79
C PRO A 96 10.83 21.83 -38.66
N ASN A 97 12.16 21.66 -38.54
CA ASN A 97 12.75 20.80 -37.51
C ASN A 97 12.46 21.27 -36.07
N SER A 98 12.05 22.52 -35.88
CA SER A 98 11.56 23.06 -34.59
C SER A 98 10.23 22.46 -34.13
N GLU A 99 9.43 21.88 -35.04
CA GLU A 99 8.20 21.16 -34.72
C GLU A 99 8.43 19.64 -34.56
N SER A 100 9.68 19.18 -34.68
CA SER A 100 10.03 17.76 -34.53
C SER A 100 10.06 17.34 -33.07
N PHE A 101 9.37 16.27 -32.75
CA PHE A 101 9.34 15.63 -31.44
C PHE A 101 9.90 14.21 -31.56
N ALA A 102 11.00 13.94 -30.84
CA ALA A 102 11.65 12.64 -30.79
C ALA A 102 11.07 11.76 -29.67
N VAL A 103 10.84 10.48 -29.98
CA VAL A 103 10.37 9.48 -29.02
C VAL A 103 11.54 8.96 -28.19
N MET A 104 11.43 9.00 -26.86
CA MET A 104 12.49 8.54 -25.96
C MET A 104 12.72 7.03 -26.09
N GLY A 105 13.99 6.62 -26.12
CA GLY A 105 14.41 5.22 -26.25
C GLY A 105 14.55 4.71 -27.69
N CYS A 106 14.21 5.49 -28.71
CA CYS A 106 14.44 5.15 -30.12
C CYS A 106 14.85 6.37 -30.96
N THR A 107 14.96 6.19 -32.28
CA THR A 107 15.36 7.23 -33.25
C THR A 107 14.19 7.83 -34.03
N HIS A 108 12.95 7.45 -33.71
CA HIS A 108 11.76 7.90 -34.43
C HIS A 108 11.34 9.30 -33.98
N SER A 109 10.93 10.14 -34.94
CA SER A 109 10.47 11.50 -34.68
C SER A 109 9.32 11.89 -35.61
N TYR A 110 8.44 12.75 -35.12
CA TYR A 110 7.21 13.16 -35.79
C TYR A 110 6.93 14.62 -35.47
N CYS A 111 6.03 15.27 -36.20
CA CYS A 111 5.61 16.62 -35.82
C CYS A 111 4.78 16.60 -34.53
N SER A 112 4.94 17.62 -33.69
CA SER A 112 4.25 17.75 -32.40
C SER A 112 2.74 17.54 -32.51
N ASP A 113 2.09 18.12 -33.53
CA ASP A 113 0.66 17.95 -33.80
C ASP A 113 0.22 16.48 -33.93
N CYS A 114 1.02 15.66 -34.61
CA CYS A 114 0.73 14.24 -34.79
C CYS A 114 0.94 13.48 -33.48
N MET A 115 1.94 13.84 -32.68
CA MET A 115 2.17 13.22 -31.38
C MET A 115 1.07 13.56 -30.37
N VAL A 116 0.58 14.80 -30.35
CA VAL A 116 -0.57 15.21 -29.52
C VAL A 116 -1.83 14.42 -29.90
N LYS A 117 -2.13 14.29 -31.21
CA LYS A 117 -3.27 13.51 -31.70
C LYS A 117 -3.13 12.01 -31.37
N TYR A 118 -1.93 11.46 -31.50
CA TYR A 118 -1.62 10.07 -31.17
C TYR A 118 -1.80 9.79 -29.67
N VAL A 119 -1.25 10.63 -28.80
CA VAL A 119 -1.43 10.52 -27.34
C VAL A 119 -2.91 10.60 -26.98
N ARG A 120 -3.64 11.60 -27.49
CA ARG A 120 -5.08 11.76 -27.24
C ARG A 120 -5.87 10.48 -27.62
N SER A 121 -5.64 9.97 -28.83
CA SER A 121 -6.26 8.74 -29.33
C SER A 121 -5.99 7.51 -28.46
N LYS A 122 -4.78 7.38 -27.90
CA LYS A 122 -4.42 6.29 -26.98
C LYS A 122 -5.09 6.44 -25.60
N LEU A 123 -5.18 7.66 -25.08
CA LEU A 123 -5.92 7.95 -23.84
C LEU A 123 -7.44 7.77 -24.00
N ASP A 124 -7.99 8.03 -25.20
CA ASP A 124 -9.38 7.74 -25.55
C ASP A 124 -9.66 6.22 -25.67
N GLN A 125 -8.62 5.40 -25.81
CA GLN A 125 -8.64 3.93 -25.75
C GLN A 125 -8.31 3.38 -24.36
N ASN A 126 -8.24 4.22 -23.33
CA ASN A 126 -7.78 3.90 -21.96
C ASN A 126 -6.35 3.30 -21.89
N ILE A 127 -5.50 3.55 -22.89
CA ILE A 127 -4.10 3.10 -22.92
C ILE A 127 -3.20 4.16 -22.27
N THR A 128 -2.80 3.93 -21.02
CA THR A 128 -1.92 4.84 -20.25
C THR A 128 -0.43 4.65 -20.53
N ARG A 129 -0.01 3.44 -20.95
CA ARG A 129 1.35 3.11 -21.36
C ARG A 129 1.48 3.24 -22.87
N ILE A 130 1.92 4.41 -23.33
CA ILE A 130 1.92 4.76 -24.75
C ILE A 130 3.30 4.43 -25.37
N SER A 131 3.34 3.45 -26.26
CA SER A 131 4.54 3.10 -27.03
C SER A 131 4.74 4.02 -28.24
N CYS A 132 5.94 3.97 -28.82
CA CYS A 132 6.22 4.49 -30.16
C CYS A 132 5.12 4.11 -31.17
N PRO A 133 4.74 5.01 -32.11
CA PRO A 133 3.78 4.69 -33.18
C PRO A 133 4.23 3.54 -34.11
N VAL A 134 5.53 3.25 -34.18
CA VAL A 134 6.10 2.15 -34.97
C VAL A 134 5.89 0.80 -34.27
N SER A 135 5.14 -0.08 -34.92
CA SER A 135 4.64 -1.35 -34.39
C SER A 135 5.71 -2.33 -33.86
N ASP A 136 6.90 -2.33 -34.43
CA ASP A 136 8.04 -3.18 -34.06
C ASP A 136 9.08 -2.47 -33.17
N CYS A 137 8.84 -1.21 -32.82
CA CYS A 137 9.73 -0.42 -31.97
C CYS A 137 9.53 -0.70 -30.47
N SER A 138 10.08 -1.82 -29.99
CA SER A 138 9.99 -2.25 -28.59
C SER A 138 10.73 -1.36 -27.57
N LYS A 139 11.60 -0.46 -28.01
CA LYS A 139 12.42 0.42 -27.16
C LYS A 139 11.85 1.83 -26.96
N GLY A 140 10.96 2.27 -27.86
CA GLY A 140 10.45 3.64 -27.85
C GLY A 140 9.19 3.76 -27.00
N ALA A 141 9.20 4.67 -26.03
CA ALA A 141 8.06 4.96 -25.16
C ALA A 141 7.83 6.47 -25.06
N LEU A 142 6.57 6.86 -24.84
CA LEU A 142 6.22 8.22 -24.49
C LEU A 142 6.01 8.33 -22.99
N ASP A 143 6.74 9.26 -22.39
CA ASP A 143 6.61 9.66 -21.00
C ASP A 143 5.81 10.98 -20.89
N PRO A 144 4.89 11.13 -19.91
CA PRO A 144 4.08 12.34 -19.77
C PRO A 144 4.90 13.63 -19.60
N GLU A 145 5.97 13.61 -18.80
CA GLU A 145 6.80 14.79 -18.54
C GLU A 145 7.63 15.17 -19.77
N HIS A 146 8.16 14.19 -20.49
CA HIS A 146 8.80 14.43 -21.79
C HIS A 146 7.82 15.01 -22.83
N CYS A 147 6.55 14.61 -22.77
CA CYS A 147 5.50 15.14 -23.65
C CYS A 147 4.91 16.48 -23.17
N ARG A 148 5.18 16.91 -21.94
CA ARG A 148 4.64 18.15 -21.32
C ARG A 148 4.74 19.39 -22.21
N PRO A 149 5.85 19.65 -22.95
CA PRO A 149 5.98 20.86 -23.77
C PRO A 149 5.06 20.90 -25.00
N ILE A 150 4.59 19.75 -25.48
CA ILE A 150 3.74 19.65 -26.68
C ILE A 150 2.26 19.39 -26.34
N LEU A 151 1.96 18.83 -25.17
CA LEU A 151 0.59 18.44 -24.80
C LEU A 151 -0.23 19.64 -24.33
N PRO A 152 -1.45 19.85 -24.87
CA PRO A 152 -2.44 20.74 -24.28
C PRO A 152 -2.75 20.33 -22.83
N PRO A 153 -3.01 21.27 -21.90
CA PRO A 153 -3.28 20.97 -20.50
C PRO A 153 -4.34 19.87 -20.31
N GLU A 154 -5.48 19.97 -21.00
CA GLU A 154 -6.55 18.96 -20.98
C GLU A 154 -6.08 17.52 -21.25
N VAL A 155 -5.12 17.34 -22.17
CA VAL A 155 -4.63 16.02 -22.58
C VAL A 155 -3.61 15.51 -21.57
N PHE A 156 -2.78 16.40 -21.03
CA PHE A 156 -1.83 16.07 -19.96
C PHE A 156 -2.56 15.69 -18.66
N ASP A 157 -3.54 16.49 -18.24
CA ASP A 157 -4.34 16.25 -17.04
C ASP A 157 -5.18 14.96 -17.17
N LYS A 158 -5.71 14.66 -18.37
CA LYS A 158 -6.34 13.37 -18.68
C LYS A 158 -5.35 12.21 -18.55
N TRP A 159 -4.12 12.36 -19.00
CA TRP A 159 -3.10 11.30 -18.85
C TRP A 159 -2.74 11.07 -17.38
N GLY A 160 -2.48 12.13 -16.62
CA GLY A 160 -2.22 12.07 -15.19
C GLY A 160 -3.37 11.41 -14.42
N SER A 161 -4.62 11.78 -14.73
CA SER A 161 -5.82 11.19 -14.14
C SER A 161 -5.93 9.69 -14.44
N ALA A 162 -5.73 9.29 -15.70
CA ALA A 162 -5.79 7.88 -16.10
C ALA A 162 -4.65 7.03 -15.51
N LEU A 163 -3.45 7.61 -15.34
CA LEU A 163 -2.34 6.97 -14.63
C LEU A 163 -2.70 6.76 -13.15
N CYS A 164 -3.24 7.78 -12.49
CA CYS A 164 -3.69 7.71 -11.10
C CYS A 164 -4.77 6.64 -10.91
N GLU A 165 -5.79 6.63 -11.78
CA GLU A 165 -6.84 5.60 -11.79
C GLU A 165 -6.28 4.19 -12.02
N SER A 166 -5.27 4.04 -12.89
CA SER A 166 -4.64 2.73 -13.13
C SER A 166 -3.92 2.16 -11.89
N VAL A 167 -3.47 3.00 -10.96
CA VAL A 167 -2.96 2.57 -9.65
C VAL A 167 -4.13 2.13 -8.75
N PHE A 168 -5.22 2.90 -8.69
CA PHE A 168 -6.40 2.57 -7.87
C PHE A 168 -7.21 1.35 -8.36
N ILE A 169 -7.00 0.88 -9.59
CA ILE A 169 -7.57 -0.37 -10.12
C ILE A 169 -6.73 -1.58 -9.70
N ALA A 170 -5.41 -1.40 -9.45
CA ALA A 170 -4.52 -2.49 -9.05
C ALA A 170 -4.61 -2.84 -7.55
N SER A 171 -5.05 -1.90 -6.71
CA SER A 171 -5.23 -2.09 -5.26
C SER A 171 -6.53 -2.79 -4.90
N GLU A 172 -6.46 -3.73 -3.95
CA GLU A 172 -7.67 -4.44 -3.47
C GLU A 172 -8.48 -3.54 -2.54
N LYS A 173 -9.76 -3.33 -2.85
CA LYS A 173 -10.67 -2.49 -2.05
C LYS A 173 -11.46 -3.37 -1.09
N PHE A 174 -11.54 -2.96 0.18
CA PHE A 174 -12.30 -3.68 1.21
C PHE A 174 -12.93 -2.72 2.21
N TYR A 175 -13.99 -3.16 2.88
CA TYR A 175 -14.67 -2.37 3.91
C TYR A 175 -14.12 -2.67 5.29
N CYS A 176 -14.20 -1.68 6.19
CA CYS A 176 -13.95 -1.86 7.60
C CYS A 176 -14.82 -2.99 8.17
N PRO A 177 -14.24 -4.00 8.83
CA PRO A 177 -14.99 -5.18 9.29
C PRO A 177 -15.95 -4.91 10.44
N PHE A 178 -15.87 -3.71 11.04
CA PHE A 178 -16.80 -3.25 12.05
C PHE A 178 -18.08 -2.73 11.38
N LYS A 179 -19.21 -3.44 11.59
CA LYS A 179 -20.52 -3.17 10.97
C LYS A 179 -21.09 -1.78 11.27
N ASP A 180 -20.65 -1.16 12.35
CA ASP A 180 -21.00 0.20 12.77
C ASP A 180 -20.09 1.29 12.18
N CYS A 181 -19.07 0.89 11.41
CA CYS A 181 -18.15 1.80 10.71
C CYS A 181 -18.25 1.64 9.19
N SER A 182 -17.98 0.43 8.67
CA SER A 182 -18.02 0.09 7.24
C SER A 182 -17.35 1.10 6.29
N ALA A 183 -16.34 1.85 6.76
CA ALA A 183 -15.55 2.75 5.91
C ALA A 183 -14.80 1.96 4.82
N LEU A 184 -14.81 2.47 3.59
CA LEU A 184 -14.06 1.88 2.48
C LEU A 184 -12.56 2.15 2.65
N MET A 185 -11.74 1.12 2.49
CA MET A 185 -10.28 1.17 2.56
C MET A 185 -9.66 0.52 1.31
N ILE A 186 -8.41 0.86 1.06
CA ILE A 186 -7.62 0.42 -0.09
C ILE A 186 -6.39 -0.30 0.47
N ASP A 187 -6.18 -1.55 0.06
CA ASP A 187 -4.93 -2.28 0.31
C ASP A 187 -3.88 -1.82 -0.71
N ASP A 188 -2.83 -1.17 -0.22
CA ASP A 188 -1.71 -0.68 -1.02
C ASP A 188 -0.68 -1.78 -1.33
N GLY A 189 -0.90 -3.02 -0.88
CA GLY A 189 0.05 -4.13 -0.98
C GLY A 189 1.25 -3.96 -0.05
N GLY A 190 1.15 -3.08 0.97
CA GLY A 190 2.19 -2.60 1.88
C GLY A 190 2.76 -3.63 2.87
N GLY A 191 3.09 -4.83 2.40
CA GLY A 191 3.91 -5.79 3.13
C GLY A 191 3.15 -6.70 4.10
N ALA A 192 3.89 -7.65 4.70
CA ALA A 192 3.34 -8.82 5.39
C ALA A 192 2.65 -8.55 6.75
N ILE A 193 2.42 -7.28 7.12
CA ILE A 193 1.88 -6.89 8.43
C ILE A 193 0.37 -7.19 8.47
N ALA A 194 -0.04 -8.05 9.39
CA ALA A 194 -1.45 -8.37 9.59
C ALA A 194 -2.18 -7.31 10.43
N GLU A 195 -1.51 -6.67 11.41
CA GLU A 195 -2.11 -5.68 12.31
C GLU A 195 -2.25 -4.32 11.62
N ALA A 196 -3.48 -3.86 11.38
CA ALA A 196 -3.79 -2.56 10.79
C ALA A 196 -4.84 -1.80 11.62
N GLU A 197 -4.90 -0.48 11.48
CA GLU A 197 -5.83 0.40 12.20
C GLU A 197 -6.75 1.12 11.21
N CYS A 198 -8.07 1.09 11.43
CA CYS A 198 -9.00 1.76 10.53
C CYS A 198 -9.00 3.28 10.80
N PRO A 199 -8.68 4.15 9.81
CA PRO A 199 -8.55 5.60 10.04
C PRO A 199 -9.86 6.30 10.38
N ASN A 200 -11.02 5.67 10.12
CA ASN A 200 -12.33 6.26 10.42
C ASN A 200 -12.80 5.96 11.85
N CYS A 201 -12.43 4.82 12.44
CA CYS A 201 -12.92 4.41 13.76
C CYS A 201 -11.84 3.99 14.75
N ASN A 202 -10.56 4.12 14.38
CA ASN A 202 -9.36 3.87 15.19
C ASN A 202 -9.36 2.50 15.90
N ARG A 203 -10.00 1.50 15.28
CA ARG A 203 -10.04 0.12 15.75
C ARG A 203 -9.09 -0.74 14.93
N LEU A 204 -8.37 -1.62 15.64
CA LEU A 204 -7.47 -2.59 15.04
C LEU A 204 -8.25 -3.69 14.32
N PHE A 205 -7.76 -4.07 13.14
CA PHE A 205 -8.27 -5.17 12.33
C PHE A 205 -7.11 -5.97 11.72
N CYS A 206 -7.40 -7.19 11.28
CA CYS A 206 -6.44 -7.99 10.52
C CYS A 206 -6.58 -7.67 9.03
N ALA A 207 -5.60 -7.02 8.40
CA ALA A 207 -5.64 -6.67 6.98
C ALA A 207 -5.73 -7.91 6.08
N ARG A 208 -4.97 -8.97 6.42
CA ARG A 208 -4.96 -10.23 5.67
C ARG A 208 -6.27 -11.02 5.75
N CYS A 209 -6.90 -11.05 6.93
CA CYS A 209 -8.14 -11.81 7.14
C CYS A 209 -9.41 -10.97 6.98
N LYS A 210 -9.30 -9.63 6.93
CA LYS A 210 -10.41 -8.65 6.78
C LYS A 210 -11.47 -8.80 7.88
N VAL A 211 -11.03 -8.98 9.11
CA VAL A 211 -11.82 -9.21 10.34
C VAL A 211 -11.29 -8.34 11.50
N PRO A 212 -12.03 -8.17 12.61
CA PRO A 212 -11.51 -7.53 13.82
C PRO A 212 -10.19 -8.17 14.28
N TRP A 213 -9.32 -7.38 14.92
CA TRP A 213 -7.98 -7.86 15.28
C TRP A 213 -8.02 -9.04 16.26
N HIS A 214 -7.25 -10.08 15.95
CA HIS A 214 -7.17 -11.33 16.69
C HIS A 214 -5.76 -11.51 17.31
N PRO A 215 -5.49 -10.87 18.47
CA PRO A 215 -4.17 -10.93 19.11
C PRO A 215 -3.83 -12.35 19.60
N GLY A 216 -2.55 -12.70 19.61
CA GLY A 216 -2.04 -13.99 20.12
C GLY A 216 -2.28 -15.22 19.21
N ILE A 217 -3.13 -15.09 18.19
CA ILE A 217 -3.47 -16.16 17.25
C ILE A 217 -3.04 -15.78 15.82
N GLU A 218 -2.36 -16.71 15.13
CA GLU A 218 -2.00 -16.52 13.73
C GLU A 218 -3.21 -16.57 12.80
N CYS A 219 -3.14 -15.89 11.65
CA CYS A 219 -4.15 -15.95 10.60
C CYS A 219 -4.46 -17.42 10.18
N SER A 220 -3.44 -18.27 10.17
CA SER A 220 -3.50 -19.70 9.81
C SER A 220 -4.31 -20.55 10.78
N GLU A 221 -4.37 -20.13 12.04
CA GLU A 221 -5.10 -20.79 13.13
C GLU A 221 -6.49 -20.19 13.28
N TYR A 222 -6.61 -18.85 13.23
CA TYR A 222 -7.88 -18.14 13.27
C TYR A 222 -8.87 -18.61 12.19
N GLN A 223 -8.39 -18.87 10.97
CA GLN A 223 -9.24 -19.37 9.88
C GLN A 223 -9.74 -20.81 10.07
N LYS A 224 -9.20 -21.57 11.02
CA LYS A 224 -9.66 -22.92 11.39
C LYS A 224 -10.69 -22.94 12.52
N LEU A 225 -10.89 -21.80 13.20
CA LEU A 225 -11.92 -21.65 14.24
C LEU A 225 -13.31 -21.62 13.61
N ASP A 226 -14.31 -22.18 14.28
CA ASP A 226 -15.72 -22.02 13.90
C ASP A 226 -16.19 -20.58 14.16
N GLU A 227 -17.31 -20.13 13.56
CA GLU A 227 -17.72 -18.71 13.63
C GLU A 227 -18.02 -18.23 15.06
N ASP A 228 -18.55 -19.12 15.90
CA ASP A 228 -18.83 -18.91 17.32
C ASP A 228 -17.57 -18.89 18.20
N GLU A 229 -16.42 -19.33 17.69
CA GLU A 229 -15.13 -19.30 18.40
C GLU A 229 -14.24 -18.12 18.00
N ARG A 230 -14.72 -17.26 17.08
CA ARG A 230 -13.99 -16.09 16.55
C ARG A 230 -14.28 -14.79 17.30
N GLY A 231 -15.06 -14.85 18.38
CA GLY A 231 -15.30 -13.70 19.25
C GLY A 231 -14.03 -13.26 19.97
N ARG A 232 -14.01 -11.99 20.43
CA ARG A 232 -12.84 -11.44 21.14
C ARG A 232 -12.55 -12.23 22.43
N GLU A 233 -13.61 -12.58 23.15
CA GLU A 233 -13.56 -13.29 24.42
C GLU A 233 -13.08 -14.74 24.21
N ASP A 234 -13.53 -15.40 23.14
CA ASP A 234 -13.10 -16.75 22.76
C ASP A 234 -11.60 -16.78 22.41
N ILE A 235 -11.11 -15.80 21.64
CA ILE A 235 -9.69 -15.66 21.32
C ILE A 235 -8.86 -15.39 22.59
N MET A 236 -9.38 -14.61 23.54
CA MET A 236 -8.72 -14.38 24.83
C MET A 236 -8.67 -15.67 25.66
N LEU A 237 -9.74 -16.45 25.71
CA LEU A 237 -9.80 -17.76 26.36
C LEU A 237 -8.84 -18.77 25.71
N MET A 238 -8.74 -18.78 24.37
CA MET A 238 -7.79 -19.60 23.61
C MET A 238 -6.33 -19.30 23.99
N ASN A 239 -5.97 -18.02 24.08
CA ASN A 239 -4.64 -17.60 24.47
C ASN A 239 -4.34 -17.97 25.93
N LEU A 240 -5.27 -17.69 26.85
CA LEU A 240 -5.15 -18.08 28.27
C LEU A 240 -5.00 -19.60 28.43
N ALA A 241 -5.76 -20.39 27.68
CA ALA A 241 -5.66 -21.84 27.68
C ALA A 241 -4.28 -22.33 27.18
N LYS A 242 -3.68 -21.68 26.18
CA LYS A 242 -2.29 -21.98 25.74
C LYS A 242 -1.29 -21.66 26.85
N ASP A 243 -1.38 -20.49 27.45
CA ASP A 243 -0.47 -20.02 28.51
C ASP A 243 -0.54 -20.90 29.77
N LYS A 244 -1.74 -21.37 30.14
CA LYS A 244 -1.99 -22.27 31.27
C LYS A 244 -1.84 -23.76 30.93
N MET A 245 -1.51 -24.11 29.68
CA MET A 245 -1.44 -25.49 29.16
C MET A 245 -2.74 -26.30 29.37
N TRP A 246 -3.90 -25.65 29.30
CA TRP A 246 -5.21 -26.30 29.39
C TRP A 246 -5.49 -27.12 28.13
N ALA A 247 -5.95 -28.36 28.30
CA ALA A 247 -6.30 -29.24 27.20
C ALA A 247 -7.73 -28.99 26.75
N ARG A 248 -7.98 -28.95 25.43
CA ARG A 248 -9.35 -28.87 24.89
C ARG A 248 -9.94 -30.26 24.70
N CYS A 249 -11.11 -30.53 25.27
CA CYS A 249 -11.77 -31.81 25.06
C CYS A 249 -12.15 -32.00 23.58
N PRO A 250 -11.73 -33.09 22.90
CA PRO A 250 -12.03 -33.27 21.48
C PRO A 250 -13.53 -33.40 21.19
N ASN A 251 -14.30 -33.93 22.15
CA ASN A 251 -15.73 -34.21 22.00
C ASN A 251 -16.62 -33.01 22.37
N CYS A 252 -16.48 -32.43 23.57
CA CYS A 252 -17.34 -31.32 24.03
C CYS A 252 -16.71 -29.92 23.92
N LYS A 253 -15.48 -29.81 23.40
CA LYS A 253 -14.74 -28.55 23.17
C LYS A 253 -14.46 -27.66 24.40
N ILE A 254 -14.91 -28.05 25.58
CA ILE A 254 -14.60 -27.38 26.85
C ILE A 254 -13.10 -27.55 27.18
N PHE A 255 -12.48 -26.48 27.70
CA PHE A 255 -11.12 -26.51 28.24
C PHE A 255 -11.07 -27.14 29.62
N VAL A 256 -10.04 -27.94 29.87
CA VAL A 256 -9.80 -28.59 31.15
C VAL A 256 -8.35 -28.39 31.60
N GLU A 257 -8.18 -27.95 32.85
CA GLU A 257 -6.88 -27.92 33.51
C GLU A 257 -6.50 -29.32 33.99
N LYS A 258 -5.24 -29.71 33.76
CA LYS A 258 -4.69 -30.94 34.33
C LYS A 258 -3.88 -30.61 35.59
N THR A 259 -4.50 -30.77 36.76
CA THR A 259 -3.87 -30.46 38.05
C THR A 259 -2.76 -31.46 38.42
N MET A 260 -3.07 -32.77 38.51
CA MET A 260 -2.07 -33.86 38.67
C MET A 260 -2.60 -35.20 38.11
N GLY A 261 -1.70 -36.17 37.89
CA GLY A 261 -2.06 -37.59 37.68
C GLY A 261 -2.02 -38.09 36.24
N CYS A 262 -2.92 -39.03 35.91
CA CYS A 262 -2.90 -39.83 34.68
C CYS A 262 -3.02 -38.99 33.39
N SER A 263 -2.58 -39.52 32.25
CA SER A 263 -2.73 -38.90 30.92
C SER A 263 -4.09 -39.14 30.26
N THR A 264 -4.93 -40.02 30.82
CA THR A 264 -6.32 -40.17 30.41
C THR A 264 -7.21 -39.12 31.08
N MET A 265 -8.12 -38.52 30.32
CA MET A 265 -9.12 -37.59 30.85
C MET A 265 -10.50 -37.98 30.34
N ASP A 266 -11.42 -38.21 31.28
CA ASP A 266 -12.79 -38.61 30.98
C ASP A 266 -13.70 -37.37 30.82
N CYS A 267 -14.33 -37.25 29.64
CA CYS A 267 -15.23 -36.15 29.35
C CYS A 267 -16.58 -36.36 30.06
N ARG A 268 -16.93 -35.49 31.01
CA ARG A 268 -18.21 -35.58 31.75
C ARG A 268 -19.47 -35.47 30.86
N PHE A 269 -19.35 -34.83 29.70
CA PHE A 269 -20.42 -34.75 28.69
C PHE A 269 -20.46 -35.97 27.76
N ALA A 270 -19.45 -36.85 27.79
CA ALA A 270 -19.38 -38.08 27.02
C ALA A 270 -19.31 -39.29 27.96
N PHE A 271 -20.45 -39.65 28.54
CA PHE A 271 -20.59 -40.68 29.59
C PHE A 271 -20.28 -42.14 29.14
N LEU A 272 -19.51 -42.36 28.05
CA LEU A 272 -19.35 -43.67 27.43
C LEU A 272 -17.94 -44.05 26.89
N LEU A 273 -16.96 -43.16 26.71
CA LEU A 273 -15.64 -43.55 26.16
C LEU A 273 -14.44 -42.81 26.78
N GLN A 274 -13.45 -43.59 27.22
CA GLN A 274 -12.13 -43.10 27.68
C GLN A 274 -11.28 -42.63 26.49
N PHE A 275 -10.52 -41.55 26.68
CA PHE A 275 -9.50 -41.10 25.72
C PHE A 275 -8.15 -40.86 26.41
N SER A 276 -7.08 -41.29 25.76
CA SER A 276 -5.70 -40.95 26.10
C SER A 276 -5.27 -39.73 25.29
N LEU A 277 -4.74 -38.70 25.97
CA LEU A 277 -4.05 -37.61 25.27
C LEU A 277 -2.70 -38.13 24.74
N VAL A 278 -2.53 -38.05 23.43
CA VAL A 278 -1.22 -38.18 22.77
C VAL A 278 -0.64 -36.78 22.62
N SER A 279 0.63 -36.63 23.01
CA SER A 279 1.40 -35.38 23.01
C SER A 279 1.63 -34.78 21.63
#